data_AF-A0A952Q574-F1
#
_entry.id   AF-A0A952Q574-F1
#
_cell.length_a   1.000
_cell.length_b   1.000
_cell.length_c   1.000
_cell.angle_alpha   90.00
_cell.angle_beta   90.00
_cell.angle_gamma   90.00
#
_symmetry.space_group_name_H-M   'P 1'
#
loop_
_entity.id
_entity.type
_entity.pdbx_description
1 polymer ?
#
loop_
_entity_poly.entity_id
_entity_poly.type
_entity_poly.pdbx_seq_one_letter_code
_entity_poly.pdbx_strand_id
1 'polypeptide(L)'
;FTVVGKFEDEAQALHAAQEIRLILKRLQDRYSLPDANIMYERANVEGGGVTPFEQQLGKEYGFEWNYGINWYMWAATWYPEKLDPVSVANEFVFITNPHPYIYYGPQPFDAMVQLFGGEITVYVEESLSHSAQFLELTLRFTAPTEDLATALVSSLVAYFTATDDEIVLPPWFAYHEGKREEDPTYFRLLGEIYISESRSNSTDLAHQLDWEIERLENLDLQTAQDYTRLEQLRSEYAKLYANRTTLLTLTEMRTIRRALTAIHILDAAERGIEVERVDKQIVIQNLEFDNYAQSILAIHAWLRDIRCTDIDYEFVETKDY
;
A
#
# COMPACT_ATOMS: atom_id res chain seq x y z
N PHE A 1 -9.05 3.55 0.66
CA PHE A 1 -9.60 2.91 1.87
C PHE A 1 -8.76 1.69 2.19
N THR A 2 -8.59 1.44 3.49
CA THR A 2 -8.05 0.20 4.02
C THR A 2 -8.93 -0.30 5.17
N VAL A 3 -9.26 -1.59 5.19
CA VAL A 3 -9.81 -2.26 6.39
C VAL A 3 -8.67 -2.84 7.21
N VAL A 4 -8.74 -2.64 8.53
CA VAL A 4 -7.82 -3.27 9.48
C VAL A 4 -8.61 -4.15 10.44
N GLY A 5 -8.40 -5.46 10.30
CA GLY A 5 -8.96 -6.47 11.20
C GLY A 5 -7.93 -6.94 12.22
N LYS A 6 -8.26 -6.86 13.50
CA LYS A 6 -7.45 -7.41 14.60
C LYS A 6 -7.97 -8.78 15.01
N PHE A 7 -7.07 -9.76 15.14
CA PHE A 7 -7.37 -11.14 15.54
C PHE A 7 -6.73 -11.46 16.89
N GLU A 8 -7.03 -12.64 17.45
CA GLU A 8 -6.46 -13.09 18.72
C GLU A 8 -4.95 -13.33 18.61
N ASP A 9 -4.50 -13.89 17.48
CA ASP A 9 -3.10 -14.16 17.21
C ASP A 9 -2.77 -14.18 15.70
N GLU A 10 -1.47 -14.29 15.39
CA GLU A 10 -0.96 -14.36 14.00
C GLU A 10 -1.50 -15.58 13.24
N ALA A 11 -1.76 -16.70 13.91
CA ALA A 11 -2.27 -17.90 13.24
C ALA A 11 -3.73 -17.70 12.78
N GLN A 12 -4.55 -17.07 13.60
CA GLN A 12 -5.92 -16.71 13.26
C GLN A 12 -5.94 -15.64 12.15
N ALA A 13 -5.09 -14.62 12.23
CA ALA A 13 -4.97 -13.60 11.18
C ALA A 13 -4.57 -14.22 9.83
N LEU A 14 -3.59 -15.13 9.82
CA LEU A 14 -3.16 -15.85 8.62
C LEU A 14 -4.29 -16.73 8.04
N HIS A 15 -5.04 -17.44 8.89
CA HIS A 15 -6.18 -18.23 8.45
C HIS A 15 -7.27 -17.36 7.83
N ALA A 16 -7.67 -16.28 8.51
CA ALA A 16 -8.66 -15.34 8.01
C ALA A 16 -8.24 -14.74 6.67
N ALA A 17 -6.98 -14.32 6.54
CA ALA A 17 -6.46 -13.77 5.29
C ALA A 17 -6.48 -14.80 4.15
N GLN A 18 -6.24 -16.09 4.41
CA GLN A 18 -6.34 -17.14 3.40
C GLN A 18 -7.79 -17.34 2.94
N GLU A 19 -8.75 -17.35 3.86
CA GLU A 19 -10.17 -17.50 3.53
C GLU A 19 -10.69 -16.28 2.75
N ILE A 20 -10.31 -15.06 3.14
CA ILE A 20 -10.66 -13.83 2.41
C ILE A 20 -10.06 -13.86 1.00
N ARG A 21 -8.79 -14.25 0.85
CA ARG A 21 -8.16 -14.43 -0.47
C ARG A 21 -8.88 -15.48 -1.30
N LEU A 22 -9.40 -16.56 -0.71
CA LEU A 22 -10.16 -17.58 -1.44
C LEU A 22 -11.48 -16.99 -1.99
N ILE A 23 -12.21 -16.22 -1.19
CA ILE A 23 -13.44 -15.54 -1.64
C ILE A 23 -13.12 -14.58 -2.80
N LEU A 24 -12.09 -13.76 -2.61
CA LEU A 24 -11.64 -12.80 -3.62
C LEU A 24 -11.15 -13.49 -4.90
N LYS A 25 -10.44 -14.61 -4.78
CA LYS A 25 -9.99 -15.39 -5.94
C LYS A 25 -11.17 -15.93 -6.75
N ARG A 26 -12.24 -16.41 -6.09
CA ARG A 26 -13.47 -16.84 -6.77
C ARG A 26 -14.16 -15.69 -7.50
N LEU A 27 -14.16 -14.50 -6.89
CA LEU A 27 -14.68 -13.28 -7.50
C LEU A 27 -13.86 -12.87 -8.74
N GLN A 28 -12.53 -12.93 -8.63
CA GLN A 28 -11.60 -12.70 -9.73
C GLN A 28 -11.85 -13.69 -10.87
N ASP A 29 -11.88 -14.99 -10.57
CA ASP A 29 -12.10 -16.05 -11.56
C ASP A 29 -13.43 -15.86 -12.29
N ARG A 30 -14.48 -15.43 -11.59
CA ARG A 30 -15.77 -15.08 -12.21
C ARG A 30 -15.58 -13.90 -13.18
N TYR A 31 -14.99 -12.80 -12.74
CA TYR A 31 -14.86 -11.58 -13.53
C TYR A 31 -13.89 -11.69 -14.71
N SER A 32 -12.96 -12.66 -14.68
CA SER A 32 -12.06 -12.95 -15.81
C SER A 32 -12.70 -13.80 -16.92
N LEU A 33 -13.93 -14.31 -16.75
CA LEU A 33 -14.61 -15.07 -17.80
C LEU A 33 -15.02 -14.17 -18.98
N PRO A 34 -14.90 -14.62 -20.23
CA PRO A 34 -15.39 -13.89 -21.40
C PRO A 34 -16.91 -14.10 -21.56
N ASP A 35 -17.71 -13.51 -20.67
CA ASP A 35 -19.18 -13.60 -20.65
C ASP A 35 -19.80 -12.21 -20.84
N ALA A 36 -20.71 -12.07 -21.83
CA ALA A 36 -21.41 -10.82 -22.11
C ALA A 36 -22.23 -10.32 -20.91
N ASN A 37 -22.68 -11.21 -20.02
CA ASN A 37 -23.39 -10.83 -18.80
C ASN A 37 -22.46 -10.15 -17.78
N ILE A 38 -21.15 -10.44 -17.80
CA ILE A 38 -20.18 -9.77 -16.93
C ILE A 38 -20.05 -8.30 -17.32
N MET A 39 -20.16 -7.96 -18.60
CA MET A 39 -20.15 -6.55 -19.04
C MET A 39 -21.37 -5.78 -18.54
N TYR A 40 -22.53 -6.44 -18.40
CA TYR A 40 -23.71 -5.85 -17.79
C TYR A 40 -23.57 -5.73 -16.26
N GLU A 41 -23.05 -6.77 -15.61
CA GLU A 41 -22.71 -6.76 -14.18
C GLU A 41 -21.73 -5.61 -13.87
N ARG A 42 -20.78 -5.31 -14.76
CA ARG A 42 -19.82 -4.20 -14.60
C ARG A 42 -20.50 -2.85 -14.41
N ALA A 43 -21.42 -2.49 -15.29
CA ALA A 43 -22.13 -1.23 -15.20
C ALA A 43 -22.97 -1.12 -13.92
N ASN A 44 -23.49 -2.24 -13.42
CA ASN A 44 -24.24 -2.28 -12.17
C ASN A 44 -23.33 -2.02 -10.94
N VAL A 45 -22.16 -2.66 -10.92
CA VAL A 45 -21.19 -2.55 -9.83
C VAL A 45 -20.53 -1.16 -9.78
N GLU A 46 -20.34 -0.49 -10.92
CA GLU A 46 -19.86 0.90 -10.96
C GLU A 46 -20.80 1.89 -10.25
N GLY A 47 -22.10 1.58 -10.20
CA GLY A 47 -23.10 2.32 -9.43
C GLY A 47 -23.27 1.83 -7.99
N GLY A 48 -22.38 0.96 -7.50
CA GLY A 48 -22.45 0.33 -6.17
C GLY A 48 -23.40 -0.87 -6.08
N GLY A 49 -24.01 -1.30 -7.19
CA GLY A 49 -24.92 -2.43 -7.24
C GLY A 49 -24.20 -3.77 -7.02
N VAL A 50 -24.82 -4.65 -6.25
CA VAL A 50 -24.28 -5.98 -5.95
C VAL A 50 -24.62 -6.94 -7.09
N THR A 51 -23.63 -7.67 -7.61
CA THR A 51 -23.87 -8.68 -8.65
C THR A 51 -24.61 -9.91 -8.10
N PRO A 52 -25.29 -10.69 -8.96
CA PRO A 52 -25.85 -11.98 -8.55
C PRO A 52 -24.81 -12.93 -7.95
N PHE A 53 -23.56 -12.89 -8.42
CA PHE A 53 -22.48 -13.74 -7.91
C PHE A 53 -22.00 -13.30 -6.52
N GLU A 54 -21.85 -12.00 -6.30
CA GLU A 54 -21.55 -11.44 -4.97
C GLU A 54 -22.65 -11.77 -3.96
N GLN A 55 -23.93 -11.67 -4.35
CA GLN A 55 -25.06 -12.11 -3.52
C GLN A 55 -25.01 -13.61 -3.20
N GLN A 56 -24.59 -14.43 -4.17
CA GLN A 56 -24.41 -15.87 -3.96
C GLN A 56 -23.29 -16.14 -2.94
N LEU A 57 -22.15 -15.45 -3.05
CA LEU A 57 -21.05 -15.56 -2.09
C LEU A 57 -21.52 -15.14 -0.69
N GLY A 58 -22.20 -14.00 -0.55
CA GLY A 58 -22.74 -13.57 0.75
C GLY A 58 -23.63 -14.64 1.40
N LYS A 59 -24.52 -15.28 0.62
CA LYS A 59 -25.37 -16.38 1.10
C LYS A 59 -24.56 -17.63 1.49
N GLU A 60 -23.54 -17.98 0.72
CA GLU A 60 -22.70 -19.16 0.96
C GLU A 60 -21.89 -19.03 2.24
N TYR A 61 -21.31 -17.86 2.48
CA TYR A 61 -20.46 -17.56 3.63
C TYR A 61 -21.23 -16.98 4.83
N GLY A 62 -22.52 -16.71 4.68
CA GLY A 62 -23.41 -16.31 5.77
C GLY A 62 -23.30 -14.84 6.19
N PHE A 63 -22.98 -13.93 5.26
CA PHE A 63 -22.96 -12.48 5.51
C PHE A 63 -23.71 -11.69 4.43
N GLU A 64 -24.13 -10.47 4.77
CA GLU A 64 -24.80 -9.58 3.83
C GLU A 64 -23.77 -8.87 2.95
N TRP A 65 -23.95 -8.98 1.63
CA TRP A 65 -23.10 -8.30 0.65
C TRP A 65 -23.80 -7.01 0.23
N ASN A 66 -23.48 -5.91 0.90
CA ASN A 66 -24.23 -4.65 0.77
C ASN A 66 -23.90 -3.86 -0.50
N TYR A 67 -22.65 -3.91 -0.97
CA TYR A 67 -22.17 -3.13 -2.12
C TYR A 67 -21.24 -3.96 -3.01
N GLY A 68 -21.34 -3.74 -4.32
CA GLY A 68 -20.45 -4.39 -5.28
C GLY A 68 -19.01 -3.85 -5.21
N ILE A 69 -18.01 -4.71 -5.42
CA ILE A 69 -16.60 -4.34 -5.31
C ILE A 69 -16.05 -3.92 -6.69
N ASN A 70 -16.36 -2.69 -7.12
CA ASN A 70 -16.03 -2.21 -8.47
C ASN A 70 -14.52 -2.19 -8.77
N TRP A 71 -13.70 -1.77 -7.79
CA TRP A 71 -12.25 -1.74 -7.95
C TRP A 71 -11.67 -3.12 -8.16
N TYR A 72 -12.17 -4.12 -7.44
CA TYR A 72 -11.65 -5.49 -7.56
C TYR A 72 -12.05 -6.10 -8.91
N MET A 73 -13.23 -5.77 -9.42
CA MET A 73 -13.66 -6.16 -10.76
C MET A 73 -12.82 -5.51 -11.88
N TRP A 74 -12.53 -4.21 -11.79
CA TRP A 74 -11.63 -3.52 -12.72
C TRP A 74 -10.24 -4.12 -12.67
N ALA A 75 -9.71 -4.28 -11.46
CA ALA A 75 -8.38 -4.83 -11.25
C ALA A 75 -8.31 -6.29 -11.73
N ALA A 76 -9.33 -7.12 -11.50
CA ALA A 76 -9.45 -8.51 -11.97
C ALA A 76 -9.51 -8.62 -13.50
N THR A 77 -10.06 -7.60 -14.15
CA THR A 77 -10.15 -7.54 -15.60
C THR A 77 -8.84 -7.07 -16.22
N TRP A 78 -8.22 -6.04 -15.65
CA TRP A 78 -7.11 -5.32 -16.29
C TRP A 78 -5.73 -5.76 -15.81
N TYR A 79 -5.61 -6.26 -14.57
CA TYR A 79 -4.35 -6.64 -13.93
C TYR A 79 -4.46 -7.96 -13.14
N PRO A 80 -4.95 -9.05 -13.74
CA PRO A 80 -5.26 -10.29 -13.01
C PRO A 80 -4.06 -10.89 -12.27
N GLU A 81 -2.84 -10.69 -12.76
CA GLU A 81 -1.63 -11.25 -12.15
C GLU A 81 -1.10 -10.47 -10.92
N LYS A 82 -1.75 -9.36 -10.53
CA LYS A 82 -1.22 -8.45 -9.48
C LYS A 82 -2.18 -8.14 -8.33
N LEU A 83 -3.19 -8.99 -8.11
CA LEU A 83 -4.25 -8.71 -7.14
C LEU A 83 -4.11 -9.58 -5.90
N ASP A 84 -3.29 -9.11 -4.98
CA ASP A 84 -3.43 -9.51 -3.58
C ASP A 84 -3.67 -8.26 -2.73
N PRO A 85 -4.94 -7.85 -2.51
CA PRO A 85 -5.24 -6.71 -1.66
C PRO A 85 -5.14 -7.04 -0.18
N VAL A 86 -4.89 -8.31 0.18
CA VAL A 86 -4.87 -8.79 1.56
C VAL A 86 -3.43 -8.91 2.01
N SER A 87 -3.08 -8.28 3.13
CA SER A 87 -1.79 -8.47 3.79
C SER A 87 -1.96 -8.81 5.27
N VAL A 88 -0.92 -9.40 5.88
CA VAL A 88 -0.95 -9.84 7.29
C VAL A 88 0.33 -9.39 7.97
N ALA A 89 0.21 -8.74 9.13
CA ALA A 89 1.32 -8.43 10.03
C ALA A 89 0.91 -8.72 11.47
N ASN A 90 1.61 -9.65 12.15
CA ASN A 90 1.21 -10.15 13.46
C ASN A 90 -0.27 -10.62 13.45
N GLU A 91 -1.05 -10.16 14.42
CA GLU A 91 -2.48 -10.40 14.59
C GLU A 91 -3.39 -9.53 13.71
N PHE A 92 -2.83 -8.72 12.79
CA PHE A 92 -3.59 -7.82 11.94
C PHE A 92 -3.70 -8.32 10.50
N VAL A 93 -4.90 -8.23 9.93
CA VAL A 93 -5.18 -8.37 8.50
C VAL A 93 -5.54 -7.02 7.93
N PHE A 94 -4.88 -6.65 6.83
CA PHE A 94 -5.15 -5.42 6.11
C PHE A 94 -5.74 -5.74 4.75
N ILE A 95 -6.80 -5.02 4.38
CA ILE A 95 -7.42 -5.14 3.06
C ILE A 95 -7.43 -3.77 2.41
N THR A 96 -6.54 -3.57 1.45
CA THR A 96 -6.27 -2.26 0.84
C THR A 96 -6.79 -2.24 -0.59
N ASN A 97 -7.51 -1.17 -0.94
CA ASN A 97 -7.83 -0.88 -2.34
C ASN A 97 -6.54 -0.46 -3.07
N PRO A 98 -6.05 -1.21 -4.08
CA PRO A 98 -4.83 -0.87 -4.80
C PRO A 98 -5.00 0.29 -5.79
N HIS A 99 -6.23 0.79 -5.99
CA HIS A 99 -6.55 1.80 -7.00
C HIS A 99 -6.91 3.15 -6.37
N PRO A 100 -6.08 4.20 -6.55
CA PRO A 100 -6.25 5.50 -5.86
C PRO A 100 -7.51 6.26 -6.31
N TYR A 101 -8.01 5.99 -7.52
CA TYR A 101 -9.15 6.70 -8.09
C TYR A 101 -10.53 6.09 -7.79
N ILE A 102 -10.61 5.13 -6.86
CA ILE A 102 -11.87 4.46 -6.53
C ILE A 102 -12.23 4.72 -5.06
N TYR A 103 -13.34 5.43 -4.89
CA TYR A 103 -13.77 6.06 -3.64
C TYR A 103 -14.82 5.27 -2.85
N TYR A 104 -15.25 4.10 -3.33
CA TYR A 104 -16.25 3.31 -2.61
C TYR A 104 -15.62 2.64 -1.38
N GLY A 105 -16.38 2.66 -0.28
CA GLY A 105 -15.91 2.31 1.04
C GLY A 105 -15.60 0.83 1.28
N PRO A 106 -15.29 0.46 2.54
CA PRO A 106 -14.72 -0.84 2.88
C PRO A 106 -15.67 -2.04 2.87
N GLN A 107 -16.92 -1.91 2.44
CA GLN A 107 -17.81 -3.07 2.35
C GLN A 107 -17.54 -3.90 1.09
N PRO A 108 -17.58 -5.24 1.16
CA PRO A 108 -18.04 -6.09 2.28
C PRO A 108 -16.94 -6.55 3.26
N PHE A 109 -15.76 -5.93 3.26
CA PHE A 109 -14.58 -6.45 3.94
C PHE A 109 -14.70 -6.49 5.47
N ASP A 110 -15.42 -5.54 6.08
CA ASP A 110 -15.72 -5.59 7.52
C ASP A 110 -16.45 -6.88 7.90
N ALA A 111 -17.49 -7.25 7.13
CA ALA A 111 -18.25 -8.47 7.37
C ALA A 111 -17.40 -9.73 7.17
N MET A 112 -16.47 -9.71 6.20
CA MET A 112 -15.54 -10.82 5.99
C MET A 112 -14.56 -10.97 7.16
N VAL A 113 -14.00 -9.88 7.67
CA VAL A 113 -13.10 -9.92 8.83
C VAL A 113 -13.84 -10.44 10.07
N GLN A 114 -15.05 -9.92 10.34
CA GLN A 114 -15.88 -10.36 11.47
C GLN A 114 -16.28 -11.84 11.36
N LEU A 115 -16.57 -12.33 10.15
CA LEU A 115 -16.89 -13.74 9.91
C LEU A 115 -15.78 -14.69 10.40
N PHE A 116 -14.53 -14.29 10.24
CA PHE A 116 -13.37 -15.08 10.66
C PHE A 116 -12.87 -14.75 12.08
N GLY A 117 -13.69 -14.03 12.86
CA GLY A 117 -13.44 -13.73 14.26
C GLY A 117 -12.53 -12.53 14.51
N GLY A 118 -12.33 -11.68 13.50
CA GLY A 118 -11.58 -10.44 13.65
C GLY A 118 -12.46 -9.30 14.18
N GLU A 119 -11.86 -8.43 14.98
CA GLU A 119 -12.43 -7.14 15.38
C GLU A 119 -12.05 -6.08 14.34
N ILE A 120 -13.03 -5.27 13.93
CA ILE A 120 -12.78 -4.15 13.01
C ILE A 120 -12.19 -2.99 13.80
N THR A 121 -11.03 -2.51 13.35
CA THR A 121 -10.36 -1.40 14.03
C THR A 121 -10.96 -0.04 13.65
N VAL A 122 -11.64 0.07 12.51
CA VAL A 122 -12.36 1.27 12.02
C VAL A 122 -13.59 0.90 11.20
N TYR A 123 -14.79 1.38 11.57
CA TYR A 123 -16.06 0.94 10.96
C TYR A 123 -16.50 1.75 9.73
N VAL A 124 -17.00 1.06 8.68
CA VAL A 124 -17.46 1.67 7.41
C VAL A 124 -18.60 2.70 7.56
N GLU A 125 -19.55 2.51 8.48
CA GLU A 125 -20.72 3.41 8.60
C GLU A 125 -20.31 4.87 8.89
N GLU A 126 -19.13 5.06 9.48
CA GLU A 126 -18.54 6.38 9.73
C GLU A 126 -18.00 7.01 8.42
N SER A 127 -17.48 6.21 7.48
CA SER A 127 -16.89 6.66 6.22
C SER A 127 -17.89 7.09 5.13
N LEU A 128 -19.14 6.59 5.19
CA LEU A 128 -20.20 6.99 4.24
C LEU A 128 -20.84 8.34 4.61
N SER A 129 -20.72 8.74 5.87
CA SER A 129 -21.37 9.92 6.45
C SER A 129 -20.44 11.13 6.59
N HIS A 130 -19.13 10.95 6.38
CA HIS A 130 -18.12 12.00 6.51
C HIS A 130 -17.25 12.10 5.23
N SER A 131 -16.80 13.30 4.89
CA SER A 131 -15.71 13.50 3.93
C SER A 131 -14.42 12.87 4.47
N ALA A 132 -13.60 12.30 3.58
CA ALA A 132 -12.25 11.75 3.81
C ALA A 132 -11.88 11.46 5.29
N GLN A 133 -11.94 10.18 5.68
CA GLN A 133 -11.41 9.73 6.97
C GLN A 133 -10.02 9.16 6.78
N PHE A 134 -9.13 9.42 7.73
CA PHE A 134 -7.80 8.84 7.76
C PHE A 134 -7.69 7.88 8.94
N LEU A 135 -6.91 6.83 8.72
CA LEU A 135 -6.51 5.94 9.79
C LEU A 135 -5.13 6.36 10.25
N GLU A 136 -4.99 6.69 11.53
CA GLU A 136 -3.69 6.95 12.15
C GLU A 136 -3.19 5.69 12.84
N LEU A 137 -1.89 5.53 12.85
CA LEU A 137 -1.17 4.41 13.40
C LEU A 137 -0.21 4.92 14.49
N THR A 138 -0.26 4.28 15.64
CA THR A 138 0.78 4.30 16.64
C THR A 138 1.56 2.99 16.58
N LEU A 139 2.86 3.08 16.33
CA LEU A 139 3.78 1.95 16.28
C LEU A 139 4.64 1.94 17.55
N ARG A 140 4.65 0.82 18.27
CA ARG A 140 5.50 0.61 19.45
C ARG A 140 6.45 -0.56 19.19
N PHE A 141 7.71 -0.45 19.62
CA PHE A 141 8.67 -1.55 19.57
C PHE A 141 9.83 -1.35 20.55
N THR A 142 10.51 -2.43 20.89
CA THR A 142 11.68 -2.44 21.78
C THR A 142 12.95 -2.73 20.99
N ALA A 143 13.95 -1.84 21.06
CA ALA A 143 15.28 -2.10 20.50
C ALA A 143 16.08 -3.12 21.36
N PRO A 144 16.99 -3.90 20.76
CA PRO A 144 17.83 -4.84 21.49
C PRO A 144 18.81 -4.14 22.46
N THR A 145 19.27 -2.93 22.12
CA THR A 145 20.23 -2.13 22.92
C THR A 145 19.84 -0.66 22.96
N GLU A 146 20.30 0.05 24.00
CA GLU A 146 20.14 1.52 24.14
C GLU A 146 20.79 2.29 22.98
N ASP A 147 21.98 1.84 22.54
CA ASP A 147 22.70 2.47 21.43
C ASP A 147 21.90 2.37 20.13
N LEU A 148 21.28 1.20 19.86
CA LEU A 148 20.43 1.05 18.68
C LEU A 148 19.15 1.86 18.84
N ALA A 149 18.54 1.91 20.03
CA ALA A 149 17.36 2.73 20.27
C ALA A 149 17.64 4.21 19.95
N THR A 150 18.78 4.72 20.42
CA THR A 150 19.21 6.10 20.18
C THR A 150 19.44 6.36 18.68
N ALA A 151 20.12 5.44 17.98
CA ALA A 151 20.34 5.55 16.54
C ALA A 151 19.03 5.55 15.74
N LEU A 152 18.09 4.67 16.11
CA LEU A 152 16.78 4.56 15.45
C LEU A 152 15.96 5.83 15.62
N VAL A 153 15.85 6.38 16.83
CA VAL A 153 15.16 7.65 17.06
C VAL A 153 15.77 8.75 16.22
N SER A 154 17.10 8.86 16.19
CA SER A 154 17.77 9.88 15.38
C SER A 154 17.47 9.73 13.89
N SER A 155 17.45 8.50 13.35
CA SER A 155 17.12 8.25 11.94
C SER A 155 15.65 8.49 11.63
N LEU A 156 14.74 8.10 12.52
CA LEU A 156 13.30 8.29 12.36
C LEU A 156 12.94 9.77 12.41
N VAL A 157 13.47 10.51 13.39
CA VAL A 157 13.28 11.96 13.48
C VAL A 157 13.82 12.63 12.22
N ALA A 158 15.06 12.32 11.81
CA ALA A 158 15.63 12.90 10.59
C ALA A 158 14.80 12.61 9.34
N TYR A 159 14.18 11.42 9.26
CA TYR A 159 13.29 11.07 8.15
C TYR A 159 11.96 11.83 8.20
N PHE A 160 11.28 11.83 9.34
CA PHE A 160 9.99 12.49 9.46
C PHE A 160 10.14 14.01 9.38
N THR A 161 11.18 14.63 9.91
CA THR A 161 11.36 16.08 9.85
C THR A 161 12.12 16.56 8.60
N ALA A 162 12.40 15.67 7.64
CA ALA A 162 13.09 16.06 6.41
C ALA A 162 12.23 17.02 5.60
N THR A 163 12.83 18.12 5.15
CA THR A 163 12.12 19.07 4.28
C THR A 163 12.15 18.61 2.82
N ASP A 164 11.36 19.27 1.97
CA ASP A 164 11.35 19.06 0.52
C ASP A 164 12.72 19.27 -0.14
N ASP A 165 13.71 19.86 0.54
CA ASP A 165 15.06 20.06 0.04
C ASP A 165 16.05 18.96 0.48
N GLU A 166 15.70 18.11 1.45
CA GLU A 166 16.56 17.05 2.01
C GLU A 166 16.20 15.67 1.45
N ILE A 167 17.20 14.89 1.01
CA ILE A 167 16.98 13.52 0.52
C ILE A 167 17.17 12.58 1.72
N VAL A 168 16.06 12.24 2.39
CA VAL A 168 16.08 11.26 3.48
C VAL A 168 15.16 10.11 3.12
N LEU A 169 15.75 8.92 2.92
CA LEU A 169 15.00 7.71 2.65
C LEU A 169 14.52 7.08 3.97
N PRO A 170 13.34 6.45 4.00
CA PRO A 170 12.89 5.75 5.19
C PRO A 170 13.84 4.59 5.53
N PRO A 171 14.06 4.28 6.82
CA PRO A 171 14.92 3.17 7.24
C PRO A 171 14.53 1.79 6.64
N TRP A 172 13.25 1.60 6.33
CA TRP A 172 12.69 0.39 5.73
C TRP A 172 12.61 0.43 4.20
N PHE A 173 13.21 1.40 3.53
CA PHE A 173 13.12 1.56 2.06
C PHE A 173 13.56 0.32 1.27
N ALA A 174 14.48 -0.46 1.80
CA ALA A 174 14.97 -1.69 1.17
C ALA A 174 14.07 -2.93 1.43
N TYR A 175 12.85 -2.73 1.92
CA TYR A 175 11.89 -3.79 2.20
C TYR A 175 10.62 -3.60 1.40
N HIS A 176 10.15 -4.67 0.77
CA HIS A 176 8.93 -4.71 -0.02
C HIS A 176 8.14 -5.98 0.31
N GLU A 177 6.83 -5.86 0.55
CA GLU A 177 5.95 -7.00 0.89
C GLU A 177 6.49 -7.88 2.02
N GLY A 178 7.13 -7.26 3.02
CA GLY A 178 7.71 -7.96 4.17
C GLY A 178 9.01 -8.71 3.88
N LYS A 179 9.63 -8.49 2.72
CA LYS A 179 10.92 -9.08 2.34
C LYS A 179 11.95 -8.00 2.10
N ARG A 180 13.19 -8.29 2.50
CA ARG A 180 14.33 -7.44 2.18
C ARG A 180 14.73 -7.66 0.71
N GLU A 181 14.98 -6.58 -0.01
CA GLU A 181 15.52 -6.63 -1.36
C GLU A 181 16.87 -7.36 -1.39
N GLU A 182 17.13 -8.09 -2.48
CA GLU A 182 18.40 -8.85 -2.64
C GLU A 182 19.61 -7.92 -2.70
N ASP A 183 19.45 -6.73 -3.29
CA ASP A 183 20.45 -5.66 -3.29
C ASP A 183 19.90 -4.35 -2.70
N PRO A 184 19.92 -4.20 -1.35
CA PRO A 184 19.47 -3.00 -0.65
C PRO A 184 20.23 -1.74 -1.05
N THR A 185 21.50 -1.88 -1.44
CA THR A 185 22.35 -0.73 -1.79
C THR A 185 21.96 -0.21 -3.16
N TYR A 186 21.71 -1.12 -4.10
CA TYR A 186 21.15 -0.76 -5.40
C TYR A 186 19.81 -0.05 -5.24
N PHE A 187 18.88 -0.63 -4.48
CA PHE A 187 17.56 -0.03 -4.29
C PHE A 187 17.66 1.37 -3.67
N ARG A 188 18.46 1.53 -2.61
CA ARG A 188 18.70 2.85 -1.99
C ARG A 188 19.27 3.87 -2.97
N LEU A 189 20.27 3.49 -3.76
CA LEU A 189 20.86 4.37 -4.77
C LEU A 189 19.82 4.82 -5.80
N LEU A 190 18.90 3.93 -6.18
CA LEU A 190 17.83 4.27 -7.11
C LEU A 190 16.81 5.24 -6.52
N GLY A 191 16.48 5.09 -5.23
CA GLY A 191 15.65 6.06 -4.50
C GLY A 191 16.31 7.44 -4.44
N GLU A 192 17.59 7.50 -4.11
CA GLU A 192 18.39 8.75 -4.09
C GLU A 192 18.38 9.43 -5.49
N ILE A 193 18.56 8.65 -6.56
CA ILE A 193 18.54 9.16 -7.94
C ILE A 193 17.17 9.72 -8.29
N TYR A 194 16.07 9.01 -8.01
CA TYR A 194 14.72 9.47 -8.31
C TYR A 194 14.40 10.82 -7.63
N ILE A 195 14.71 10.95 -6.33
CA ILE A 195 14.48 12.20 -5.57
C ILE A 195 15.34 13.34 -6.12
N SER A 196 16.60 13.07 -6.47
CA SER A 196 17.48 14.11 -7.00
C SER A 196 16.98 14.69 -8.33
N GLU A 197 16.38 13.85 -9.18
CA GLU A 197 15.85 14.26 -10.48
C GLU A 197 14.49 14.91 -10.42
N SER A 198 13.60 14.49 -9.52
CA SER A 198 12.31 15.17 -9.32
C SER A 198 12.50 16.63 -8.89
N ARG A 199 13.61 16.94 -8.21
CA ARG A 199 13.95 18.27 -7.67
C ARG A 199 14.78 19.14 -8.62
N SER A 200 15.65 18.55 -9.43
CA SER A 200 16.37 19.30 -10.45
C SER A 200 15.38 19.68 -11.56
N ASN A 201 15.41 20.91 -12.09
CA ASN A 201 14.55 21.35 -13.19
C ASN A 201 14.76 20.58 -14.54
N SER A 202 15.19 19.31 -14.52
CA SER A 202 15.06 18.31 -15.60
C SER A 202 13.62 17.79 -15.73
N THR A 203 12.65 18.59 -15.28
CA THR A 203 11.18 18.43 -15.17
C THR A 203 10.46 17.88 -16.40
N ASP A 204 11.17 17.62 -17.50
CA ASP A 204 10.62 16.91 -18.63
C ASP A 204 10.78 15.40 -18.49
N LEU A 205 11.93 14.84 -18.10
CA LEU A 205 12.10 13.38 -18.21
C LEU A 205 11.50 12.60 -17.05
N ALA A 206 11.69 13.05 -15.79
CA ALA A 206 11.07 12.39 -14.63
C ALA A 206 9.54 12.56 -14.66
N HIS A 207 9.02 13.74 -15.00
CA HIS A 207 7.58 13.92 -15.22
C HIS A 207 7.07 13.22 -16.48
N GLN A 208 7.81 13.16 -17.60
CA GLN A 208 7.38 12.38 -18.76
C GLN A 208 7.37 10.90 -18.42
N LEU A 209 8.28 10.43 -17.58
CA LEU A 209 8.33 9.05 -17.12
C LEU A 209 7.21 8.74 -16.13
N ASP A 210 6.93 9.64 -15.18
CA ASP A 210 5.81 9.52 -14.25
C ASP A 210 4.47 9.62 -14.98
N TRP A 211 4.36 10.57 -15.92
CA TRP A 211 3.21 10.73 -16.82
C TRP A 211 3.07 9.54 -17.75
N GLU A 212 4.16 8.98 -18.28
CA GLU A 212 4.07 7.79 -19.13
C GLU A 212 3.71 6.57 -18.31
N ILE A 213 4.26 6.38 -17.10
CA ILE A 213 3.86 5.30 -16.18
C ILE A 213 2.37 5.44 -15.84
N GLU A 214 1.92 6.65 -15.49
CA GLU A 214 0.52 6.93 -15.17
C GLU A 214 -0.39 6.82 -16.39
N ARG A 215 0.07 7.23 -17.57
CA ARG A 215 -0.62 7.05 -18.86
C ARG A 215 -0.74 5.58 -19.20
N LEU A 216 0.31 4.79 -19.01
CA LEU A 216 0.29 3.34 -19.21
C LEU A 216 -0.57 2.62 -18.16
N GLU A 217 -0.75 3.21 -16.97
CA GLU A 217 -1.65 2.73 -15.93
C GLU A 217 -3.12 3.09 -16.20
N ASN A 218 -3.39 4.22 -16.85
CA ASN A 218 -4.74 4.68 -17.15
C ASN A 218 -5.25 4.33 -18.55
N LEU A 219 -4.36 3.96 -19.48
CA LEU A 219 -4.74 3.50 -20.82
C LEU A 219 -4.74 1.97 -20.89
N ASP A 220 -5.83 1.42 -21.42
CA ASP A 220 -6.14 0.01 -21.65
C ASP A 220 -5.22 -0.65 -22.72
N LEU A 221 -3.91 -0.73 -22.48
CA LEU A 221 -2.93 -0.88 -23.56
C LEU A 221 -2.74 -2.32 -24.06
N GLN A 222 -3.17 -2.54 -25.31
CA GLN A 222 -2.87 -3.69 -26.17
C GLN A 222 -1.90 -3.41 -27.34
N THR A 223 -1.08 -2.34 -27.34
CA THR A 223 -0.19 -2.09 -28.50
C THR A 223 1.31 -2.17 -28.18
N ALA A 224 2.06 -2.82 -29.09
CA ALA A 224 3.52 -2.95 -29.02
C ALA A 224 4.26 -1.60 -29.14
N GLN A 225 3.57 -0.54 -29.56
CA GLN A 225 4.13 0.79 -29.78
C GLN A 225 4.34 1.56 -28.46
N ASP A 226 3.42 1.40 -27.50
CA ASP A 226 3.52 2.03 -26.18
C ASP A 226 4.63 1.40 -25.32
N TYR A 227 4.79 0.07 -25.38
CA TYR A 227 5.95 -0.61 -24.78
C TYR A 227 7.28 -0.14 -25.39
N THR A 228 7.30 0.14 -26.70
CA THR A 228 8.49 0.67 -27.36
C THR A 228 8.85 2.06 -26.86
N ARG A 229 7.86 2.93 -26.59
CA ARG A 229 8.10 4.27 -26.04
C ARG A 229 8.58 4.22 -24.60
N LEU A 230 8.01 3.34 -23.77
CA LEU A 230 8.50 3.10 -22.42
C LEU A 230 9.94 2.60 -22.42
N GLU A 231 10.27 1.60 -23.24
CA GLU A 231 11.65 1.10 -23.36
C GLU A 231 12.61 2.16 -23.89
N GLN A 232 12.16 3.06 -24.77
CA GLN A 232 12.95 4.21 -25.21
C GLN A 232 13.22 5.19 -24.06
N LEU A 233 12.19 5.57 -23.29
CA LEU A 233 12.36 6.43 -22.12
C LEU A 233 13.25 5.78 -21.06
N ARG A 234 13.09 4.47 -20.79
CA ARG A 234 13.99 3.69 -19.93
C ARG A 234 15.43 3.72 -20.46
N SER A 235 15.61 3.55 -21.77
CA SER A 235 16.92 3.59 -22.42
C SER A 235 17.54 4.99 -22.40
N GLU A 236 16.76 6.05 -22.60
CA GLU A 236 17.19 7.44 -22.54
C GLU A 236 17.58 7.83 -21.10
N TYR A 237 16.76 7.44 -20.12
CA TYR A 237 17.08 7.53 -18.70
C TYR A 237 18.39 6.79 -18.41
N ALA A 238 18.53 5.52 -18.77
CA ALA A 238 19.75 4.76 -18.56
C ALA A 238 20.99 5.31 -19.30
N LYS A 239 20.81 5.97 -20.45
CA LYS A 239 21.89 6.64 -21.19
C LYS A 239 22.37 7.92 -20.51
N LEU A 240 21.48 8.69 -19.89
CA LEU A 240 21.87 9.81 -19.02
C LEU A 240 22.72 9.31 -17.84
N TYR A 241 22.48 8.07 -17.41
CA TYR A 241 23.21 7.41 -16.32
C TYR A 241 24.32 6.47 -16.78
N ALA A 242 24.81 6.57 -18.03
CA ALA A 242 25.79 5.67 -18.64
C ALA A 242 27.17 5.53 -17.94
N ASN A 243 27.38 6.16 -16.78
CA ASN A 243 28.46 5.82 -15.87
C ASN A 243 28.10 4.73 -14.83
N ARG A 244 26.85 4.24 -14.76
CA ARG A 244 26.44 3.12 -13.90
C ARG A 244 25.41 2.22 -14.62
N THR A 245 25.75 0.93 -14.67
CA THR A 245 25.37 -0.09 -15.67
C THR A 245 23.99 -0.75 -15.55
N THR A 246 22.96 -0.12 -14.97
CA THR A 246 21.69 -0.85 -14.73
C THR A 246 20.45 -0.08 -15.17
N LEU A 247 19.76 -0.62 -16.20
CA LEU A 247 18.43 -0.21 -16.62
C LEU A 247 17.40 -0.67 -15.59
N LEU A 248 16.76 0.26 -14.88
CA LEU A 248 15.61 0.01 -14.02
C LEU A 248 14.49 -0.71 -14.78
N THR A 249 13.90 -1.76 -14.21
CA THR A 249 12.65 -2.38 -14.66
C THR A 249 11.43 -1.51 -14.29
N LEU A 250 10.35 -1.61 -15.06
CA LEU A 250 9.10 -0.91 -14.76
C LEU A 250 8.56 -1.22 -13.35
N THR A 251 8.79 -2.45 -12.86
CA THR A 251 8.43 -2.85 -11.50
C THR A 251 9.26 -2.12 -10.44
N GLU A 252 10.58 -2.04 -10.62
CA GLU A 252 11.45 -1.30 -9.70
C GLU A 252 11.09 0.19 -9.68
N MET A 253 10.81 0.79 -10.85
CA MET A 253 10.40 2.19 -10.95
C MET A 253 9.07 2.48 -10.24
N ARG A 254 8.08 1.59 -10.39
CA ARG A 254 6.81 1.68 -9.66
C ARG A 254 7.01 1.55 -8.16
N THR A 255 7.88 0.65 -7.73
CA THR A 255 8.16 0.40 -6.31
C THR A 255 8.82 1.64 -5.69
N ILE A 256 9.81 2.20 -6.38
CA ILE A 256 10.48 3.44 -5.98
C ILE A 256 9.48 4.61 -5.97
N ARG A 257 8.72 4.82 -7.05
CA ARG A 257 7.70 5.87 -7.10
C ARG A 257 6.71 5.74 -5.96
N ARG A 258 6.10 4.57 -5.72
CA ARG A 258 5.15 4.37 -4.61
C ARG A 258 5.78 4.64 -3.25
N ALA A 259 6.98 4.13 -3.02
CA ALA A 259 7.72 4.36 -1.78
C ALA A 259 8.10 5.83 -1.56
N LEU A 260 8.17 6.64 -2.62
CA LEU A 260 8.57 8.04 -2.58
C LEU A 260 7.39 9.02 -2.72
N THR A 261 6.32 8.68 -3.43
CA THR A 261 5.07 9.48 -3.50
C THR A 261 4.37 9.49 -2.14
N ALA A 262 4.48 8.42 -1.36
CA ALA A 262 4.10 8.40 0.06
C ALA A 262 4.83 9.47 0.91
N ILE A 263 6.01 9.93 0.46
CA ILE A 263 6.87 10.90 1.16
C ILE A 263 6.51 12.35 0.78
N HIS A 264 5.88 12.57 -0.38
CA HIS A 264 5.69 13.92 -0.95
C HIS A 264 4.29 14.50 -0.77
N ILE A 265 3.39 13.85 -0.02
CA ILE A 265 2.01 14.30 0.03
C ILE A 265 1.70 15.28 1.16
N LEU A 266 2.42 15.30 2.30
CA LEU A 266 2.26 16.36 3.31
C LEU A 266 3.52 16.49 4.20
N ASP A 267 3.84 17.72 4.58
CA ASP A 267 4.89 18.05 5.54
C ASP A 267 4.60 17.34 6.88
N ALA A 268 5.50 16.48 7.36
CA ALA A 268 5.26 15.75 8.61
C ALA A 268 5.10 16.68 9.82
N ALA A 269 5.65 17.90 9.73
CA ALA A 269 5.43 18.94 10.72
C ALA A 269 3.96 19.39 10.79
N GLU A 270 3.22 19.33 9.68
CA GLU A 270 1.78 19.64 9.65
C GLU A 270 0.93 18.51 10.25
N ARG A 271 1.44 17.28 10.28
CA ARG A 271 0.72 16.10 10.80
C ARG A 271 1.02 15.75 12.25
N GLY A 272 2.01 16.39 12.86
CA GLY A 272 2.36 16.16 14.26
C GLY A 272 2.84 14.73 14.54
N ILE A 273 3.65 14.14 13.65
CA ILE A 273 4.27 12.84 13.92
C ILE A 273 5.25 12.99 15.08
N GLU A 274 5.07 12.20 16.13
CA GLU A 274 5.90 12.22 17.33
C GLU A 274 6.69 10.91 17.47
N VAL A 275 7.99 11.03 17.73
CA VAL A 275 8.87 9.89 18.02
C VAL A 275 9.36 10.01 19.46
N GLU A 276 8.85 9.15 20.33
CA GLU A 276 9.20 9.10 21.73
C GLU A 276 10.09 7.89 22.03
N ARG A 277 10.93 8.03 23.06
CA ARG A 277 11.77 6.95 23.57
C ARG A 277 11.81 6.94 25.09
N VAL A 278 11.58 5.76 25.66
CA VAL A 278 11.81 5.46 27.07
C VAL A 278 12.72 4.24 27.13
N ASP A 279 13.97 4.44 27.58
CA ASP A 279 15.02 3.42 27.53
C ASP A 279 15.16 2.85 26.10
N LYS A 280 14.88 1.56 25.92
CA LYS A 280 14.92 0.86 24.63
C LYS A 280 13.59 0.85 23.88
N GLN A 281 12.50 1.27 24.53
CA GLN A 281 11.18 1.30 23.90
C GLN A 281 11.04 2.58 23.08
N ILE A 282 10.58 2.43 21.85
CA ILE A 282 10.31 3.51 20.90
C ILE A 282 8.82 3.49 20.58
N VAL A 283 8.22 4.68 20.55
CA VAL A 283 6.82 4.89 20.18
C VAL A 283 6.79 5.94 19.07
N ILE A 284 6.12 5.63 17.97
CA ILE A 284 5.87 6.55 16.87
C ILE A 284 4.36 6.78 16.79
N GLN A 285 3.91 8.01 16.89
CA GLN A 285 2.48 8.38 16.92
C GLN A 285 2.07 9.13 15.66
N ASN A 286 0.77 9.14 15.37
CA ASN A 286 0.12 9.90 14.30
C ASN A 286 0.67 9.57 12.89
N LEU A 287 1.11 8.32 12.68
CA LEU A 287 1.48 7.86 11.34
C LEU A 287 0.21 7.67 10.52
N GLU A 288 0.04 8.40 9.42
CA GLU A 288 -1.10 8.10 8.54
C GLU A 288 -0.96 6.69 7.96
N PHE A 289 -2.04 5.94 7.87
CA PHE A 289 -1.98 4.55 7.44
C PHE A 289 -1.90 4.45 5.91
N ASP A 290 -2.69 5.22 5.15
CA ASP A 290 -2.84 5.03 3.70
C ASP A 290 -1.57 5.42 2.90
N ASN A 291 -0.72 6.31 3.43
CA ASN A 291 0.62 6.57 2.86
C ASN A 291 1.63 5.45 3.17
N TYR A 292 1.31 4.57 4.13
CA TYR A 292 2.26 3.62 4.72
C TYR A 292 1.73 2.18 4.78
N ALA A 293 0.54 1.88 4.25
CA ALA A 293 -0.10 0.56 4.31
C ALA A 293 0.73 -0.52 3.63
N GLN A 294 1.30 -0.20 2.47
CA GLN A 294 2.27 -1.07 1.77
C GLN A 294 3.62 -1.14 2.53
N SER A 295 3.88 -0.18 3.41
CA SER A 295 5.08 -0.13 4.24
C SER A 295 4.92 -0.81 5.59
N ILE A 296 3.73 -1.10 6.13
CA ILE A 296 3.64 -1.77 7.45
C ILE A 296 4.35 -3.11 7.42
N LEU A 297 4.17 -3.90 6.36
CA LEU A 297 4.95 -5.13 6.17
C LEU A 297 6.46 -4.85 6.07
N ALA A 298 6.85 -3.78 5.36
CA ALA A 298 8.24 -3.37 5.20
C ALA A 298 8.88 -2.94 6.52
N ILE A 299 8.20 -2.07 7.27
CA ILE A 299 8.54 -1.62 8.62
C ILE A 299 8.64 -2.82 9.55
N HIS A 300 7.64 -3.71 9.54
CA HIS A 300 7.61 -4.90 10.37
C HIS A 300 8.80 -5.81 10.10
N ALA A 301 9.07 -6.10 8.82
CA ALA A 301 10.21 -6.92 8.40
C ALA A 301 11.54 -6.26 8.75
N TRP A 302 11.67 -4.95 8.55
CA TRP A 302 12.85 -4.17 8.93
C TRP A 302 13.11 -4.24 10.43
N LEU A 303 12.10 -3.99 11.27
CA LEU A 303 12.18 -4.07 12.72
C LEU A 303 12.60 -5.49 13.17
N ARG A 304 12.02 -6.54 12.57
CA ARG A 304 12.42 -7.93 12.84
C ARG A 304 13.87 -8.21 12.42
N ASP A 305 14.33 -7.73 11.26
CA ASP A 305 15.71 -7.92 10.77
C ASP A 305 16.75 -7.31 11.71
N ILE A 306 16.46 -6.12 12.26
CA ILE A 306 17.32 -5.45 13.26
C ILE A 306 17.08 -5.94 14.69
N ARG A 307 16.26 -6.99 14.86
CA ARG A 307 15.98 -7.68 16.12
C ARG A 307 15.25 -6.84 17.16
N CYS A 308 14.40 -5.91 16.72
CA CYS A 308 13.43 -5.29 17.61
C CYS A 308 12.38 -6.32 18.05
N THR A 309 11.88 -6.18 19.28
CA THR A 309 10.83 -7.02 19.88
C THR A 309 9.61 -6.18 20.23
N ASP A 310 8.54 -6.84 20.71
CA ASP A 310 7.33 -6.16 21.22
C ASP A 310 6.74 -5.17 20.20
N ILE A 311 6.80 -5.55 18.91
CA ILE A 311 6.31 -4.74 17.80
C ILE A 311 4.79 -4.78 17.83
N ASP A 312 4.18 -3.66 18.20
CA ASP A 312 2.74 -3.50 18.38
C ASP A 312 2.21 -2.32 17.56
N TYR A 313 0.97 -2.44 17.14
CA TYR A 313 0.27 -1.46 16.32
C TYR A 313 -1.05 -1.10 16.98
N GLU A 314 -1.28 0.19 17.17
CA GLU A 314 -2.56 0.73 17.62
C GLU A 314 -3.07 1.65 16.53
N PHE A 315 -4.32 1.47 16.12
CA PHE A 315 -4.92 2.28 15.06
C PHE A 315 -6.03 3.13 15.64
N VAL A 316 -6.06 4.40 15.26
CA VAL A 316 -7.04 5.39 15.70
C VAL A 316 -7.67 6.01 14.47
N GLU A 317 -9.01 6.03 14.45
CA GLU A 317 -9.74 6.79 13.42
C GLU A 317 -9.62 8.28 13.73
N THR A 318 -9.13 9.05 12.76
CA THR A 318 -9.16 10.51 12.84
C THR A 318 -10.14 11.06 11.81
N LYS A 319 -11.04 11.91 12.33
CA LYS A 319 -12.02 12.63 11.52
C LYS A 319 -11.38 13.95 11.11
N ASP A 320 -11.32 14.21 9.81
CA ASP A 320 -10.93 15.53 9.30
C ASP A 320 -11.87 16.59 9.91
N TYR A 321 -11.27 17.65 10.45
CA TYR A 321 -11.98 18.77 11.10
C TYR A 321 -12.61 19.75 10.10
#